data_AF-A0A409XAG2-F1
#
_entry.id   AF-A0A409XAG2-F1
#
_cell.length_a   1.000
_cell.length_b   1.000
_cell.length_c   1.000
_cell.angle_alpha   90.00
_cell.angle_beta   90.00
_cell.angle_gamma   90.00
#
_symmetry.space_group_name_H-M   'P 1'
#
loop_
_entity.id
_entity.type
_entity.pdbx_description
1 polymer ?
#
loop_
_entity_poly.entity_id
_entity_poly.type
_entity_poly.pdbx_seq_one_letter_code
_entity_poly.pdbx_strand_id
1 'polypeptide(L)'
;APVIRNKAPIWKTNHINVNIIHPPPEHEIGTTRSTFDVDEFPLSRIPHLLLGNLNAKRAADILVFFPRAMHQDPTTGYWANTVPKDVQDLFWDHVLNPALIQTTKPTRMPYTHSDRQHLRFKQGRGRSHLPGNHVVPGSQLTEMFQVMNNILNNDHVGLAAFRSFFIVVQIKGCKHDTHEESEDISEALRLAIANLESAFPALDWSYMKDRSNGEVYYDAGLTIQPVLEPDEQPLVGLWRLDSLEATYGAAGFLSGDLHTINTFSLYGGMQAEAPKERAKRTHLAFQSTYNLAYEAVRQKDNSRDLFKESSVYERDVRFQQEVSSVCNVMKEVRDRSYGVRWESRVGVLALDVLIESLHDRVTLILLHHIALH
;
A
#
# COMPACT_ATOMS: atom_id res chain seq x y z
N ALA A 1 -18.17 -7.62 8.89
CA ALA A 1 -18.72 -6.24 8.89
C ALA A 1 -17.58 -5.25 8.65
N PRO A 2 -17.81 -4.08 8.06
CA PRO A 2 -16.85 -2.99 7.98
C PRO A 2 -16.34 -2.67 9.38
N VAL A 3 -15.04 -2.45 9.47
CA VAL A 3 -14.41 -2.13 10.73
C VAL A 3 -14.52 -0.62 10.92
N ILE A 4 -15.34 -0.19 11.89
CA ILE A 4 -15.32 1.21 12.34
C ILE A 4 -13.98 1.44 13.02
N ARG A 5 -13.08 2.17 12.36
CA ARG A 5 -11.74 2.46 12.84
C ARG A 5 -11.64 3.93 13.24
N ASN A 6 -10.80 4.20 14.23
CA ASN A 6 -10.40 5.56 14.63
C ASN A 6 -9.32 6.16 13.72
N LYS A 7 -8.90 5.41 12.68
CA LYS A 7 -7.84 5.80 11.75
C LYS A 7 -8.15 5.24 10.37
N ALA A 8 -7.90 6.04 9.34
CA ALA A 8 -8.04 5.63 7.95
C ALA A 8 -7.17 4.39 7.62
N PRO A 9 -7.66 3.43 6.82
CA PRO A 9 -6.88 2.28 6.35
C PRO A 9 -5.55 2.64 5.69
N ILE A 10 -5.54 3.66 4.83
CA ILE A 10 -4.36 4.26 4.18
C ILE A 10 -4.15 5.66 4.77
N TRP A 11 -3.44 5.69 5.89
CA TRP A 11 -3.24 6.92 6.66
C TRP A 11 -1.97 7.70 6.30
N LYS A 12 -1.03 7.05 5.60
CA LYS A 12 0.19 7.63 5.03
C LYS A 12 0.13 7.52 3.53
N THR A 13 0.86 8.40 2.84
CA THR A 13 1.04 8.27 1.39
C THR A 13 1.56 6.88 1.05
N ASN A 14 0.92 6.27 0.06
CA ASN A 14 1.41 5.09 -0.63
C ASN A 14 1.94 5.50 -2.02
N HIS A 15 2.29 6.77 -2.24
CA HIS A 15 2.83 7.28 -3.49
C HIS A 15 1.93 7.01 -4.72
N ILE A 16 0.65 6.69 -4.49
CA ILE A 16 -0.36 6.52 -5.53
C ILE A 16 -1.27 7.72 -5.51
N ASN A 17 -1.46 8.31 -6.67
CA ASN A 17 -2.40 9.39 -6.89
C ASN A 17 -3.57 8.90 -7.73
N VAL A 18 -4.69 9.60 -7.62
CA VAL A 18 -5.87 9.42 -8.47
C VAL A 18 -6.29 10.75 -9.05
N ASN A 19 -6.83 10.68 -10.26
CA ASN A 19 -7.41 11.82 -10.95
C ASN A 19 -8.87 11.99 -10.51
N ILE A 20 -9.20 13.13 -9.92
CA ILE A 20 -10.55 13.49 -9.53
C ILE A 20 -11.06 14.54 -10.48
N ILE A 21 -12.18 14.23 -11.13
CA ILE A 21 -12.89 15.16 -12.00
C ILE A 21 -13.73 16.10 -11.12
N HIS A 22 -13.53 17.40 -11.29
CA HIS A 22 -14.33 18.41 -10.61
C HIS A 22 -15.76 18.45 -11.16
N PRO A 23 -16.74 18.80 -10.32
CA PRO A 23 -18.08 19.08 -10.81
C PRO A 23 -18.03 20.18 -11.90
N PRO A 24 -18.93 20.14 -12.89
CA PRO A 24 -18.98 21.18 -13.90
C PRO A 24 -19.26 22.54 -13.23
N PRO A 25 -18.63 23.63 -13.71
CA PRO A 25 -18.99 24.96 -13.25
C PRO A 25 -20.45 25.26 -13.58
N GLU A 26 -21.08 26.17 -12.82
CA GLU A 26 -22.53 26.41 -12.88
C GLU A 26 -23.05 26.71 -14.30
N HIS A 27 -22.26 27.39 -15.13
CA HIS A 27 -22.63 27.76 -16.50
C HIS A 27 -22.56 26.60 -17.50
N GLU A 28 -21.95 25.47 -17.13
CA GLU A 28 -21.87 24.24 -17.95
C GLU A 28 -22.84 23.15 -17.48
N ILE A 29 -23.67 23.43 -16.46
CA ILE A 29 -24.67 22.47 -16.00
C ILE A 29 -25.72 22.25 -17.11
N GLY A 30 -25.83 21.03 -17.59
CA GLY A 30 -26.80 20.65 -18.64
C GLY A 30 -26.30 20.80 -20.08
N THR A 31 -25.03 21.15 -20.28
CA THR A 31 -24.38 21.18 -21.60
C THR A 31 -23.53 19.92 -21.82
N THR A 32 -23.24 19.59 -23.09
CA THR A 32 -22.27 18.54 -23.42
C THR A 32 -20.86 19.08 -23.24
N ARG A 33 -20.21 18.71 -22.15
CA ARG A 33 -18.86 19.16 -21.80
C ARG A 33 -17.81 18.47 -22.69
N SER A 34 -16.89 19.24 -23.27
CA SER A 34 -15.79 18.73 -24.12
C SER A 34 -14.46 18.58 -23.37
N THR A 35 -14.30 19.24 -22.23
CA THR A 35 -13.07 19.22 -21.41
C THR A 35 -13.43 19.04 -19.95
N PHE A 36 -12.64 18.28 -19.19
CA PHE A 36 -12.89 18.06 -17.77
C PHE A 36 -11.76 18.70 -16.97
N ASP A 37 -12.11 19.47 -15.95
CA ASP A 37 -11.14 19.92 -14.96
C ASP A 37 -10.82 18.75 -14.04
N VAL A 38 -9.55 18.37 -14.02
CA VAL A 38 -9.06 17.20 -13.32
C VAL A 38 -7.90 17.59 -12.44
N ASP A 39 -8.02 17.28 -11.14
CA ASP A 39 -6.94 17.41 -10.19
C ASP A 39 -6.44 16.04 -9.74
N GLU A 40 -5.14 15.95 -9.53
CA GLU A 40 -4.46 14.74 -9.08
C GLU A 40 -4.25 14.78 -7.57
N PHE A 41 -4.84 13.82 -6.86
CA PHE A 41 -4.79 13.71 -5.41
C PHE A 41 -4.12 12.42 -4.94
N PRO A 42 -3.21 12.48 -3.95
CA PRO A 42 -2.75 11.30 -3.25
C PRO A 42 -3.92 10.52 -2.64
N LEU A 43 -3.96 9.22 -2.89
CA LEU A 43 -5.05 8.35 -2.43
C LEU A 43 -5.26 8.46 -0.92
N SER A 44 -4.17 8.56 -0.16
CA SER A 44 -4.16 8.74 1.30
C SER A 44 -4.84 10.01 1.83
N ARG A 45 -5.17 10.98 0.97
CA ARG A 45 -5.83 12.25 1.33
C ARG A 45 -7.35 12.21 1.14
N ILE A 46 -7.87 11.15 0.54
CA ILE A 46 -9.29 11.00 0.24
C ILE A 46 -9.93 10.22 1.39
N PRO A 47 -11.07 10.67 1.97
CA PRO A 47 -11.77 9.91 2.99
C PRO A 47 -12.17 8.51 2.50
N HIS A 48 -11.88 7.47 3.28
CA HIS A 48 -12.16 6.10 2.88
C HIS A 48 -12.38 5.14 4.04
N LEU A 49 -13.02 4.00 3.73
CA LEU A 49 -13.39 2.96 4.67
C LEU A 49 -12.98 1.57 4.17
N LEU A 50 -12.72 0.67 5.11
CA LEU A 50 -12.57 -0.75 4.83
C LEU A 50 -13.94 -1.41 4.76
N LEU A 51 -14.34 -1.84 3.57
CA LEU A 51 -15.62 -2.50 3.33
C LEU A 51 -15.59 -3.98 3.73
N GLY A 52 -14.50 -4.66 3.40
CA GLY A 52 -14.30 -6.08 3.66
C GLY A 52 -12.99 -6.57 3.09
N ASN A 53 -12.71 -7.87 3.20
CA ASN A 53 -11.50 -8.49 2.69
C ASN A 53 -11.85 -9.62 1.72
N LEU A 54 -11.11 -9.71 0.62
CA LEU A 54 -11.12 -10.87 -0.26
C LEU A 54 -10.21 -11.94 0.36
N ASN A 55 -10.76 -13.13 0.56
CA ASN A 55 -10.08 -14.30 1.13
C ASN A 55 -9.72 -14.17 2.63
N ALA A 56 -10.34 -14.99 3.48
CA ALA A 56 -10.11 -14.93 4.94
C ALA A 56 -8.66 -15.24 5.37
N LYS A 57 -7.86 -15.86 4.49
CA LYS A 57 -6.46 -16.23 4.76
C LYS A 57 -5.42 -15.25 4.21
N ARG A 58 -5.76 -14.42 3.22
CA ARG A 58 -4.83 -13.50 2.55
C ARG A 58 -5.40 -12.08 2.56
N ALA A 59 -4.59 -11.08 2.92
CA ALA A 59 -5.09 -9.72 3.14
C ALA A 59 -5.22 -8.95 1.82
N ALA A 60 -6.31 -9.16 1.10
CA ALA A 60 -6.76 -8.26 0.04
C ALA A 60 -7.91 -7.40 0.58
N ASP A 61 -7.59 -6.21 1.04
CA ASP A 61 -8.55 -5.25 1.61
C ASP A 61 -9.34 -4.58 0.49
N ILE A 62 -10.68 -4.57 0.58
CA ILE A 62 -11.57 -3.79 -0.29
C ILE A 62 -11.89 -2.47 0.39
N LEU A 63 -11.41 -1.39 -0.18
CA LEU A 63 -11.57 -0.04 0.33
C LEU A 63 -12.57 0.73 -0.54
N VAL A 64 -13.41 1.54 0.11
CA VAL A 64 -14.32 2.48 -0.56
C VAL A 64 -13.89 3.91 -0.27
N PHE A 65 -13.72 4.71 -1.32
CA PHE A 65 -13.23 6.09 -1.27
C PHE A 65 -14.34 7.09 -1.60
N PHE A 66 -14.38 8.22 -0.89
CA PHE A 66 -15.42 9.24 -1.00
C PHE A 66 -14.84 10.59 -1.42
N PRO A 67 -14.67 10.84 -2.74
CA PRO A 67 -14.04 12.08 -3.22
C PRO A 67 -14.84 13.33 -2.85
N ARG A 68 -16.18 13.25 -2.78
CA ARG A 68 -17.03 14.38 -2.39
C ARG A 68 -16.97 14.73 -0.90
N ALA A 69 -16.37 13.88 -0.07
CA ALA A 69 -16.18 14.14 1.36
C ALA A 69 -14.82 14.80 1.65
N MET A 70 -13.98 15.02 0.63
CA MET A 70 -12.67 15.62 0.79
C MET A 70 -12.75 17.05 1.33
N HIS A 71 -11.97 17.32 2.37
CA HIS A 71 -11.81 18.66 2.92
C HIS A 71 -10.46 18.76 3.63
N GLN A 72 -9.99 19.99 3.79
CA GLN A 72 -8.87 20.31 4.67
C GLN A 72 -9.43 20.76 6.02
N ASP A 73 -8.78 20.32 7.09
CA ASP A 73 -9.06 20.85 8.42
C ASP A 73 -8.73 22.36 8.44
N PRO A 74 -9.68 23.24 8.80
CA PRO A 74 -9.48 24.68 8.74
C PRO A 74 -8.37 25.21 9.66
N THR A 75 -8.04 24.47 10.72
CA THR A 75 -7.08 24.90 11.74
C THR A 75 -5.65 24.47 11.38
N THR A 76 -5.50 23.25 10.88
CA THR A 76 -4.20 22.63 10.62
C THR A 76 -3.82 22.64 9.14
N GLY A 77 -4.77 22.85 8.24
CA GLY A 77 -4.57 22.78 6.78
C GLY A 77 -4.35 21.36 6.25
N TYR A 78 -4.35 20.34 7.11
CA TYR A 78 -4.16 18.95 6.69
C TYR A 78 -5.44 18.38 6.07
N TRP A 79 -5.26 17.52 5.07
CA TRP A 79 -6.36 16.79 4.46
C TRP A 79 -6.92 15.74 5.42
N ALA A 80 -8.23 15.77 5.64
CA ALA A 80 -8.92 14.75 6.42
C ALA A 80 -9.15 13.49 5.58
N ASN A 81 -8.53 12.38 5.99
CA ASN A 81 -8.69 11.08 5.33
C ASN A 81 -9.51 10.07 6.15
N THR A 82 -9.80 10.40 7.39
CA THR A 82 -10.62 9.56 8.28
C THR A 82 -12.06 10.02 8.19
N VAL A 83 -12.98 9.10 7.92
CA VAL A 83 -14.41 9.39 7.98
C VAL A 83 -14.83 9.37 9.46
N PRO A 84 -15.42 10.44 10.02
CA PRO A 84 -15.85 10.46 11.41
C PRO A 84 -16.86 9.34 11.71
N LYS A 85 -16.87 8.83 12.94
CA LYS A 85 -17.71 7.68 13.33
C LYS A 85 -19.18 7.87 12.95
N ASP A 86 -19.75 9.03 13.24
CA ASP A 86 -21.17 9.31 12.96
C ASP A 86 -21.47 9.31 11.46
N VAL A 87 -20.50 9.73 10.64
CA VAL A 87 -20.59 9.69 9.17
C VAL A 87 -20.45 8.25 8.67
N GLN A 88 -19.58 7.43 9.27
CA GLN A 88 -19.51 5.99 8.97
C GLN A 88 -20.83 5.28 9.30
N ASP A 89 -21.42 5.64 10.44
CA ASP A 89 -22.69 5.10 10.91
C ASP A 89 -23.84 5.50 9.96
N LEU A 90 -23.85 6.75 9.48
CA LEU A 90 -24.81 7.21 8.46
C LEU A 90 -24.69 6.41 7.15
N PHE A 91 -23.46 6.22 6.64
CA PHE A 91 -23.22 5.41 5.45
C PHE A 91 -23.65 3.95 5.64
N TRP A 92 -23.35 3.38 6.81
CA TRP A 92 -23.73 2.02 7.15
C TRP A 92 -25.25 1.82 7.15
N ASP A 93 -25.97 2.69 7.85
CA ASP A 93 -27.40 2.56 8.08
C ASP A 93 -28.22 2.87 6.82
N HIS A 94 -27.80 3.85 6.01
CA HIS A 94 -28.59 4.34 4.89
C HIS A 94 -28.13 3.85 3.52
N VAL A 95 -26.91 3.33 3.37
CA VAL A 95 -26.37 2.91 2.06
C VAL A 95 -26.00 1.44 2.07
N LEU A 96 -25.10 1.03 2.97
CA LEU A 96 -24.52 -0.31 2.90
C LEU A 96 -25.48 -1.40 3.39
N ASN A 97 -26.16 -1.21 4.52
CA ASN A 97 -27.14 -2.19 5.01
C ASN A 97 -28.32 -2.37 4.04
N PRO A 98 -28.97 -1.30 3.53
CA PRO A 98 -30.04 -1.46 2.56
C PRO A 98 -29.58 -2.18 1.29
N ALA A 99 -28.38 -1.86 0.78
CA ALA A 99 -27.82 -2.54 -0.38
C ALA A 99 -27.54 -4.03 -0.10
N LEU A 100 -27.00 -4.36 1.07
CA LEU A 100 -26.76 -5.74 1.48
C LEU A 100 -28.09 -6.51 1.61
N ILE A 101 -29.11 -5.92 2.24
CA ILE A 101 -30.45 -6.50 2.39
C ILE A 101 -31.07 -6.79 1.02
N GLN A 102 -31.05 -5.81 0.11
CA GLN A 102 -31.69 -5.92 -1.20
C GLN A 102 -31.05 -7.00 -2.09
N THR A 103 -29.74 -7.23 -1.95
CA THR A 103 -28.99 -8.22 -2.75
C THR A 103 -28.89 -9.59 -2.06
N THR A 104 -29.35 -9.71 -0.82
CA THR A 104 -29.26 -10.96 -0.07
C THR A 104 -30.48 -11.83 -0.34
N LYS A 105 -30.22 -13.09 -0.71
CA LYS A 105 -31.29 -14.08 -0.93
C LYS A 105 -32.15 -14.25 0.35
N PRO A 106 -33.48 -14.39 0.25
CA PRO A 106 -34.37 -14.54 1.41
C PRO A 106 -33.94 -15.63 2.41
N THR A 107 -33.36 -16.72 1.91
CA THR A 107 -32.85 -17.83 2.74
C THR A 107 -31.62 -17.48 3.58
N ARG A 108 -30.84 -16.46 3.19
CA ARG A 108 -29.66 -15.97 3.91
C ARG A 108 -29.97 -14.78 4.81
N MET A 109 -31.09 -14.09 4.59
CA MET A 109 -31.51 -12.91 5.36
C MET A 109 -31.41 -13.08 6.89
N PRO A 110 -31.87 -14.19 7.50
CA PRO A 110 -31.76 -14.38 8.95
C PRO A 110 -30.31 -14.37 9.48
N TYR A 111 -29.34 -14.69 8.62
CA TYR A 111 -27.92 -14.73 8.95
C TYR A 111 -27.21 -13.43 8.59
N THR A 112 -27.76 -12.63 7.68
CA THR A 112 -27.16 -11.40 7.17
C THR A 112 -27.60 -10.16 7.96
N HIS A 113 -28.82 -10.17 8.53
CA HIS A 113 -29.32 -9.07 9.36
C HIS A 113 -28.38 -8.80 10.55
N SER A 114 -27.68 -7.68 10.48
CA SER A 114 -26.86 -7.15 11.54
C SER A 114 -27.08 -5.64 11.59
N ASP A 115 -28.30 -5.24 11.99
CA ASP A 115 -28.52 -3.86 12.37
C ASP A 115 -27.50 -3.46 13.48
N ARG A 116 -27.29 -2.16 13.67
CA ARG A 116 -26.28 -1.70 14.63
C ARG A 116 -26.58 -2.15 16.06
N GLN A 117 -27.85 -2.35 16.42
CA GLN A 117 -28.22 -2.82 17.76
C GLN A 117 -27.82 -4.29 17.95
N HIS A 118 -28.04 -5.14 16.96
CA HIS A 118 -27.63 -6.54 16.92
C HIS A 118 -26.11 -6.68 16.88
N LEU A 119 -25.41 -5.81 16.15
CA LEU A 119 -23.94 -5.75 16.17
C LEU A 119 -23.41 -5.36 17.55
N ARG A 120 -23.97 -4.33 18.18
CA ARG A 120 -23.61 -3.92 19.55
C ARG A 120 -23.93 -5.01 20.57
N PHE A 121 -25.07 -5.70 20.41
CA PHE A 121 -25.45 -6.85 21.22
C PHE A 121 -24.45 -8.01 21.08
N LYS A 122 -24.05 -8.35 19.85
CA LYS A 122 -23.02 -9.37 19.59
C LYS A 122 -21.62 -8.97 20.08
N GLN A 123 -21.34 -7.67 20.13
CA GLN A 123 -20.11 -7.13 20.75
C GLN A 123 -20.20 -7.13 22.30
N GLY A 124 -21.39 -7.33 22.87
CA GLY A 124 -21.67 -7.24 24.30
C GLY A 124 -21.49 -8.58 25.03
N ARG A 125 -20.34 -8.69 25.72
CA ARG A 125 -19.94 -9.58 26.85
C ARG A 125 -18.65 -10.34 26.53
N GLY A 126 -17.52 -9.67 26.69
CA GLY A 126 -16.19 -10.29 26.62
C GLY A 126 -15.33 -9.71 25.50
N ARG A 127 -14.06 -9.51 25.80
CA ARG A 127 -13.04 -8.99 24.87
C ARG A 127 -13.07 -9.82 23.57
N SER A 128 -12.93 -9.12 22.44
CA SER A 128 -12.54 -9.63 21.11
C SER A 128 -13.54 -10.42 20.24
N HIS A 129 -14.85 -10.20 20.33
CA HIS A 129 -15.74 -10.64 19.24
C HIS A 129 -15.89 -9.53 18.19
N LEU A 130 -14.97 -9.54 17.22
CA LEU A 130 -15.21 -8.90 15.93
C LEU A 130 -16.57 -9.41 15.39
N PRO A 131 -17.41 -8.55 14.80
CA PRO A 131 -18.65 -8.99 14.18
C PRO A 131 -18.39 -10.16 13.23
N GLY A 132 -19.31 -11.13 13.20
CA GLY A 132 -19.23 -12.25 12.26
C GLY A 132 -18.94 -11.74 10.83
N ASN A 133 -18.01 -12.40 10.15
CA ASN A 133 -17.70 -12.11 8.77
C ASN A 133 -18.87 -12.58 7.89
N HIS A 134 -19.49 -11.65 7.16
CA HIS A 134 -20.51 -11.98 6.16
C HIS A 134 -19.81 -12.31 4.85
N VAL A 135 -19.98 -13.55 4.38
CA VAL A 135 -19.41 -13.99 3.11
C VAL A 135 -20.35 -13.56 1.98
N VAL A 136 -19.86 -12.62 1.16
CA VAL A 136 -20.58 -12.10 -0.01
C VAL A 136 -19.92 -12.68 -1.27
N PRO A 137 -20.64 -13.45 -2.11
CA PRO A 137 -20.14 -13.88 -3.41
C PRO A 137 -19.82 -12.70 -4.32
N GLY A 138 -18.85 -12.85 -5.23
CA GLY A 138 -18.43 -11.77 -6.14
C GLY A 138 -19.57 -11.18 -6.97
N SER A 139 -20.47 -12.00 -7.50
CA SER A 139 -21.65 -11.53 -8.23
C SER A 139 -22.59 -10.67 -7.37
N GLN A 140 -22.78 -11.05 -6.11
CA GLN A 140 -23.58 -10.27 -5.16
C GLN A 140 -22.89 -8.95 -4.79
N LEU A 141 -21.55 -8.92 -4.73
CA LEU A 141 -20.79 -7.71 -4.44
C LEU A 141 -20.96 -6.65 -5.55
N THR A 142 -20.91 -7.07 -6.82
CA THR A 142 -21.14 -6.17 -7.96
C THR A 142 -22.56 -5.60 -7.94
N GLU A 143 -23.57 -6.45 -7.70
CA GLU A 143 -24.96 -6.02 -7.55
C GLU A 143 -25.12 -5.04 -6.38
N MET A 144 -24.43 -5.31 -5.25
CA MET A 144 -24.47 -4.45 -4.08
C MET A 144 -23.94 -3.05 -4.40
N PHE A 145 -22.86 -2.92 -5.16
CA PHE A 145 -22.34 -1.61 -5.59
C PHE A 145 -23.31 -0.85 -6.50
N GLN A 146 -24.03 -1.55 -7.39
CA GLN A 146 -25.06 -0.93 -8.21
C GLN A 146 -26.22 -0.41 -7.36
N VAL A 147 -26.68 -1.20 -6.39
CA VAL A 147 -27.73 -0.78 -5.45
C VAL A 147 -27.28 0.40 -4.59
N MET A 148 -26.04 0.38 -4.09
CA MET A 148 -25.46 1.52 -3.35
C MET A 148 -25.50 2.81 -4.19
N ASN A 149 -25.09 2.75 -5.46
CA ASN A 149 -25.16 3.89 -6.37
C ASN A 149 -26.61 4.37 -6.58
N ASN A 150 -27.57 3.46 -6.74
CA ASN A 150 -28.98 3.81 -6.89
C ASN A 150 -29.53 4.53 -5.65
N ILE A 151 -29.22 4.03 -4.44
CA ILE A 151 -29.60 4.67 -3.18
C ILE A 151 -29.02 6.10 -3.12
N LEU A 152 -27.74 6.26 -3.44
CA LEU A 152 -27.05 7.54 -3.38
C LEU A 152 -27.55 8.55 -4.42
N ASN A 153 -28.04 8.09 -5.57
CA ASN A 153 -28.58 8.95 -6.62
C ASN A 153 -30.03 9.41 -6.36
N ASN A 154 -30.82 8.61 -5.64
CA ASN A 154 -32.21 8.94 -5.29
C ASN A 154 -32.34 9.83 -4.03
N ASP A 155 -31.23 10.01 -3.30
CA ASP A 155 -30.98 10.92 -2.16
C ASP A 155 -32.17 11.64 -1.50
N HIS A 156 -32.76 10.97 -0.51
CA HIS A 156 -33.75 11.55 0.39
C HIS A 156 -33.17 11.98 1.75
N VAL A 157 -31.88 11.76 2.01
CA VAL A 157 -31.30 11.81 3.38
C VAL A 157 -29.94 12.54 3.43
N GLY A 158 -29.60 13.38 2.45
CA GLY A 158 -28.38 14.19 2.47
C GLY A 158 -27.09 13.35 2.33
N LEU A 159 -27.13 12.32 1.47
CA LEU A 159 -26.04 11.37 1.26
C LEU A 159 -25.05 11.82 0.17
N ALA A 160 -25.15 13.08 -0.26
CA ALA A 160 -24.37 13.64 -1.37
C ALA A 160 -22.84 13.46 -1.21
N ALA A 161 -22.33 13.47 0.03
CA ALA A 161 -20.91 13.27 0.33
C ALA A 161 -20.38 11.88 -0.04
N PHE A 162 -21.26 10.87 -0.12
CA PHE A 162 -20.89 9.49 -0.49
C PHE A 162 -21.04 9.20 -1.98
N ARG A 163 -21.63 10.11 -2.76
CA ARG A 163 -21.76 9.95 -4.21
C ARG A 163 -20.39 9.94 -4.89
N SER A 164 -20.35 9.36 -6.09
CA SER A 164 -19.11 9.22 -6.88
C SER A 164 -18.02 8.44 -6.15
N PHE A 165 -18.39 7.52 -5.26
CA PHE A 165 -17.42 6.66 -4.60
C PHE A 165 -16.72 5.76 -5.64
N PHE A 166 -15.50 5.36 -5.32
CA PHE A 166 -14.77 4.36 -6.10
C PHE A 166 -14.13 3.32 -5.18
N ILE A 167 -13.77 2.16 -5.75
CA ILE A 167 -13.23 1.02 -5.02
C ILE A 167 -11.73 0.93 -5.29
N VAL A 168 -10.98 0.65 -4.23
CA VAL A 168 -9.56 0.28 -4.32
C VAL A 168 -9.39 -1.06 -3.63
N VAL A 169 -8.74 -1.99 -4.31
CA VAL A 169 -8.28 -3.24 -3.70
C VAL A 169 -6.83 -3.07 -3.30
N GLN A 170 -6.51 -3.33 -2.04
CA GLN A 170 -5.15 -3.27 -1.52
C GLN A 170 -4.71 -4.66 -1.06
N ILE A 171 -3.73 -5.22 -1.76
CA ILE A 171 -3.11 -6.50 -1.39
C ILE A 171 -1.92 -6.23 -0.47
N LYS A 172 -1.88 -6.88 0.68
CA LYS A 172 -0.77 -6.82 1.65
C LYS A 172 -0.32 -8.21 2.05
N GLY A 173 0.96 -8.31 2.43
CA GLY A 173 1.50 -9.54 3.02
C GLY A 173 1.65 -10.69 2.02
N CYS A 174 1.61 -10.44 0.71
CA CYS A 174 1.83 -11.45 -0.31
C CYS A 174 3.32 -11.74 -0.60
N LYS A 175 4.25 -10.99 0.01
CA LYS A 175 5.69 -11.05 -0.28
C LYS A 175 6.27 -12.46 -0.24
N HIS A 176 5.85 -13.30 0.72
CA HIS A 176 6.36 -14.68 0.83
C HIS A 176 5.79 -15.61 -0.25
N ASP A 177 4.55 -15.38 -0.66
CA ASP A 177 3.84 -16.18 -1.66
C ASP A 177 4.24 -15.82 -3.11
N THR A 178 4.94 -14.69 -3.29
CA THR A 178 5.33 -14.14 -4.60
C THR A 178 6.83 -13.93 -4.68
N HIS A 179 7.61 -14.71 -3.92
CA HIS A 179 9.07 -14.67 -3.94
C HIS A 179 9.59 -15.79 -4.82
N GLU A 180 10.30 -15.41 -5.88
CA GLU A 180 10.90 -16.36 -6.82
C GLU A 180 12.39 -16.12 -6.93
N GLU A 181 13.14 -17.19 -7.18
CA GLU A 181 14.57 -17.19 -7.42
C GLU A 181 14.85 -17.91 -8.74
N SER A 182 15.67 -17.30 -9.60
CA SER A 182 16.06 -17.84 -10.90
C SER A 182 17.34 -17.17 -11.37
N GLU A 183 18.16 -17.89 -12.15
CA GLU A 183 19.29 -17.32 -12.89
C GLU A 183 18.81 -16.24 -13.89
N ASP A 184 17.64 -16.48 -14.49
CA ASP A 184 16.93 -15.46 -15.27
C ASP A 184 15.96 -14.69 -14.37
N ILE A 185 16.42 -13.53 -13.92
CA ILE A 185 15.68 -12.63 -13.03
C ILE A 185 14.39 -12.11 -13.69
N SER A 186 14.39 -11.95 -15.01
CA SER A 186 13.18 -11.55 -15.74
C SER A 186 12.13 -12.65 -15.66
N GLU A 187 12.54 -13.91 -15.76
CA GLU A 187 11.64 -15.04 -15.59
C GLU A 187 11.14 -15.20 -14.15
N ALA A 188 12.00 -15.00 -13.14
CA ALA A 188 11.57 -14.97 -11.74
C ALA A 188 10.47 -13.91 -11.52
N LEU A 189 10.61 -12.72 -12.09
CA LEU A 189 9.60 -11.67 -11.97
C LEU A 189 8.28 -12.06 -12.65
N ARG A 190 8.31 -12.71 -13.83
CA ARG A 190 7.10 -13.22 -14.49
C ARG A 190 6.39 -14.26 -13.64
N LEU A 191 7.13 -15.21 -13.08
CA LEU A 191 6.59 -16.24 -12.20
C LEU A 191 6.01 -15.64 -10.91
N ALA A 192 6.68 -14.66 -10.30
CA ALA A 192 6.18 -13.96 -9.13
C ALA A 192 4.83 -13.25 -9.40
N ILE A 193 4.68 -12.64 -10.57
CA ILE A 193 3.41 -12.02 -11.02
C ILE A 193 2.34 -13.11 -11.22
N ALA A 194 2.66 -14.20 -11.90
CA ALA A 194 1.71 -15.30 -12.10
C ALA A 194 1.25 -15.91 -10.75
N ASN A 195 2.16 -16.03 -9.79
CA ASN A 195 1.86 -16.52 -8.44
C ASN A 195 0.98 -15.54 -7.66
N LEU A 196 1.22 -14.24 -7.80
CA LEU A 196 0.32 -13.21 -7.25
C LEU A 196 -1.09 -13.34 -7.82
N GLU A 197 -1.21 -13.53 -9.13
CA GLU A 197 -2.50 -13.58 -9.80
C GLU A 197 -3.30 -14.84 -9.42
N SER A 198 -2.61 -15.98 -9.39
CA SER A 198 -3.14 -17.25 -8.91
C SER A 198 -3.52 -17.19 -7.42
N ALA A 199 -2.81 -16.39 -6.62
CA ALA A 199 -3.08 -16.24 -5.20
C ALA A 199 -4.40 -15.51 -4.89
N PHE A 200 -4.90 -14.70 -5.84
CA PHE A 200 -6.13 -13.92 -5.70
C PHE A 200 -7.06 -14.13 -6.91
N PRO A 201 -7.63 -15.35 -7.09
CA PRO A 201 -8.45 -15.68 -8.26
C PRO A 201 -9.82 -14.99 -8.27
N ALA A 202 -10.18 -14.31 -7.19
CA ALA A 202 -11.40 -13.51 -7.11
C ALA A 202 -11.27 -12.15 -7.82
N LEU A 203 -10.05 -11.75 -8.21
CA LEU A 203 -9.78 -10.52 -8.94
C LEU A 203 -9.78 -10.81 -10.45
N ASP A 204 -10.43 -9.93 -11.20
CA ASP A 204 -10.37 -9.95 -12.66
C ASP A 204 -9.12 -9.18 -13.11
N TRP A 205 -7.99 -9.89 -13.15
CA TRP A 205 -6.70 -9.30 -13.49
C TRP A 205 -6.66 -8.73 -14.91
N SER A 206 -7.33 -9.37 -15.87
CA SER A 206 -7.41 -8.87 -17.24
C SER A 206 -8.16 -7.55 -17.31
N TYR A 207 -9.30 -7.44 -16.61
CA TYR A 207 -10.05 -6.20 -16.49
C TYR A 207 -9.22 -5.11 -15.80
N MET A 208 -8.56 -5.44 -14.68
CA MET A 208 -7.80 -4.48 -13.89
C MET A 208 -6.52 -4.00 -14.60
N LYS A 209 -5.86 -4.84 -15.38
CA LYS A 209 -4.66 -4.47 -16.14
C LYS A 209 -4.96 -3.51 -17.29
N ASP A 210 -6.18 -3.50 -17.79
CA ASP A 210 -6.62 -2.56 -18.81
C ASP A 210 -6.86 -1.17 -18.20
N ARG A 211 -6.08 -0.19 -18.67
CA ARG A 211 -6.13 1.19 -18.17
C ARG A 211 -7.45 1.92 -18.46
N SER A 212 -8.25 1.43 -19.40
CA SER A 212 -9.59 1.98 -19.65
C SER A 212 -10.56 1.70 -18.51
N ASN A 213 -10.28 0.69 -17.68
CA ASN A 213 -11.11 0.23 -16.57
C ASN A 213 -10.63 0.69 -15.19
N GLY A 214 -9.36 1.07 -15.06
CA GLY A 214 -8.75 1.49 -13.80
C GLY A 214 -7.23 1.55 -13.88
N GLU A 215 -6.56 1.56 -12.73
CA GLU A 215 -5.10 1.46 -12.67
C GLU A 215 -4.65 0.42 -11.65
N VAL A 216 -3.66 -0.38 -12.02
CA VAL A 216 -3.01 -1.37 -11.15
C VAL A 216 -1.55 -0.97 -10.96
N TYR A 217 -1.12 -1.01 -9.70
CA TYR A 217 0.25 -0.76 -9.31
C TYR A 217 0.83 -1.97 -8.58
N TYR A 218 2.08 -2.30 -8.92
CA TYR A 218 2.84 -3.39 -8.35
C TYR A 218 4.04 -2.83 -7.58
N ASP A 219 4.31 -3.41 -6.42
CA ASP A 219 5.58 -3.23 -5.70
C ASP A 219 6.55 -4.32 -6.16
N ALA A 220 7.32 -4.04 -7.21
CA ALA A 220 8.32 -4.96 -7.74
C ALA A 220 9.63 -4.80 -6.93
N GLY A 221 10.04 -5.87 -6.25
CA GLY A 221 11.24 -5.88 -5.41
C GLY A 221 12.30 -6.83 -5.94
N LEU A 222 13.51 -6.31 -6.18
CA LEU A 222 14.71 -7.09 -6.44
C LEU A 222 15.52 -7.17 -5.15
N THR A 223 15.94 -8.37 -4.80
CA THR A 223 16.86 -8.62 -3.69
C THR A 223 18.13 -9.26 -4.23
N ILE A 224 19.27 -8.68 -3.89
CA ILE A 224 20.59 -9.21 -4.24
C ILE A 224 21.23 -9.66 -2.94
N GLN A 225 21.41 -10.96 -2.79
CA GLN A 225 21.81 -11.60 -1.54
C GLN A 225 23.11 -12.38 -1.78
N PRO A 226 24.17 -12.20 -0.97
CA PRO A 226 25.36 -13.04 -1.06
C PRO A 226 24.99 -14.48 -0.70
N VAL A 227 25.32 -15.41 -1.59
CA VAL A 227 25.30 -16.85 -1.32
C VAL A 227 26.70 -17.24 -0.88
N LEU A 228 26.80 -17.96 0.24
CA LEU A 228 28.06 -18.39 0.79
C LEU A 228 28.12 -19.91 0.89
N GLU A 229 29.29 -20.45 0.57
CA GLU A 229 29.62 -21.83 0.90
C GLU A 229 29.90 -21.96 2.42
N PRO A 230 29.76 -23.18 3.00
CA PRO A 230 29.84 -23.39 4.46
C PRO A 230 31.13 -22.91 5.16
N ASP A 231 32.22 -22.74 4.42
CA ASP A 231 33.53 -22.32 4.90
C ASP A 231 33.89 -20.85 4.58
N GLU A 232 33.01 -20.13 3.89
CA GLU A 232 33.22 -18.73 3.54
C GLU A 232 32.86 -17.76 4.66
N GLN A 233 33.49 -16.58 4.62
CA GLN A 233 33.20 -15.53 5.59
C GLN A 233 31.83 -14.90 5.29
N PRO A 234 31.01 -14.62 6.33
CA PRO A 234 29.76 -13.89 6.19
C PRO A 234 29.96 -12.54 5.48
N LEU A 235 29.15 -12.25 4.47
CA LEU A 235 29.23 -11.00 3.70
C LEU A 235 28.01 -10.11 3.93
N VAL A 236 28.24 -8.80 3.92
CA VAL A 236 27.19 -7.78 3.96
C VAL A 236 27.27 -6.91 2.71
N GLY A 237 26.20 -6.94 1.91
CA GLY A 237 25.97 -6.02 0.81
C GLY A 237 25.51 -4.66 1.31
N LEU A 238 26.18 -3.61 0.83
CA LEU A 238 25.88 -2.22 1.17
C LEU A 238 25.72 -1.38 -0.09
N TRP A 239 24.59 -0.68 -0.23
CA TRP A 239 24.41 0.36 -1.22
C TRP A 239 25.29 1.56 -0.93
N ARG A 240 26.01 2.00 -1.96
CA ARG A 240 26.74 3.26 -1.98
C ARG A 240 25.81 4.45 -2.18
N LEU A 241 25.79 5.40 -1.25
CA LEU A 241 24.88 6.54 -1.29
C LEU A 241 25.16 7.50 -2.45
N ASP A 242 26.44 7.70 -2.80
CA ASP A 242 26.84 8.53 -3.94
C ASP A 242 26.33 7.96 -5.28
N SER A 243 26.48 6.65 -5.48
CA SER A 243 25.94 5.95 -6.64
C SER A 243 24.41 5.99 -6.68
N LEU A 244 23.73 5.83 -5.53
CA LEU A 244 22.28 5.92 -5.45
C LEU A 244 21.79 7.33 -5.80
N GLU A 245 22.34 8.37 -5.18
CA GLU A 245 21.95 9.75 -5.43
C GLU A 245 22.11 10.13 -6.91
N ALA A 246 23.25 9.78 -7.51
CA ALA A 246 23.48 9.98 -8.95
C ALA A 246 22.46 9.24 -9.82
N THR A 247 22.08 8.01 -9.45
CA THR A 247 21.12 7.20 -10.20
C THR A 247 19.70 7.76 -10.10
N TYR A 248 19.26 8.16 -8.91
CA TYR A 248 17.95 8.78 -8.72
C TYR A 248 17.86 10.13 -9.43
N GLY A 249 18.93 10.94 -9.38
CA GLY A 249 19.05 12.18 -10.13
C GLY A 249 18.99 11.97 -11.65
N ALA A 250 19.76 11.02 -12.18
CA ALA A 250 19.75 10.67 -13.60
C ALA A 250 18.38 10.11 -14.06
N ALA A 251 17.73 9.34 -13.18
CA ALA A 251 16.39 8.83 -13.42
C ALA A 251 15.29 9.90 -13.22
N GLY A 252 15.64 11.14 -12.85
CA GLY A 252 14.74 12.28 -12.77
C GLY A 252 13.73 12.19 -11.63
N PHE A 253 14.09 11.53 -10.52
CA PHE A 253 13.30 11.54 -9.30
C PHE A 253 13.34 12.91 -8.61
N LEU A 254 12.35 13.17 -7.75
CA LEU A 254 12.42 14.30 -6.82
C LEU A 254 13.55 14.08 -5.81
N SER A 255 13.97 15.16 -5.13
CA SER A 255 14.85 15.05 -3.97
C SER A 255 14.21 14.11 -2.94
N GLY A 256 14.86 12.98 -2.73
CA GLY A 256 14.38 11.91 -1.86
C GLY A 256 14.97 11.99 -0.46
N ASP A 257 14.52 11.06 0.39
CA ASP A 257 15.10 10.86 1.70
C ASP A 257 16.30 9.91 1.60
N LEU A 258 17.47 10.39 2.02
CA LEU A 258 18.68 9.58 2.20
C LEU A 258 18.76 9.08 3.64
N HIS A 259 19.16 7.82 3.79
CA HIS A 259 19.32 7.17 5.08
C HIS A 259 20.69 6.51 5.13
N THR A 260 21.52 6.88 6.10
CA THR A 260 22.80 6.22 6.34
C THR A 260 22.62 5.00 7.25
N ILE A 261 23.51 4.02 7.17
CA ILE A 261 23.63 2.99 8.21
C ILE A 261 24.50 3.52 9.32
N ASN A 262 23.88 4.05 10.39
CA ASN A 262 24.58 4.48 11.60
C ASN A 262 25.83 5.33 11.27
N THR A 263 27.02 4.84 11.63
CA THR A 263 28.31 5.50 11.44
C THR A 263 28.89 5.37 10.02
N PHE A 264 28.29 4.57 9.14
CA PHE A 264 28.70 4.44 7.74
C PHE A 264 28.05 5.52 6.89
N SER A 265 28.63 6.72 6.90
CA SER A 265 28.06 7.90 6.23
C SER A 265 27.97 7.78 4.70
N LEU A 266 28.71 6.84 4.09
CA LEU A 266 28.73 6.62 2.64
C LEU A 266 27.79 5.50 2.18
N TYR A 267 27.16 4.78 3.11
CA TYR A 267 26.35 3.60 2.81
C TYR A 267 24.97 3.67 3.45
N GLY A 268 23.95 3.16 2.75
CA GLY A 268 22.61 3.05 3.32
C GLY A 268 21.49 2.87 2.32
N GLY A 269 20.53 3.77 2.31
CA GLY A 269 19.36 3.70 1.45
C GLY A 269 18.88 5.06 0.98
N MET A 270 18.04 5.03 -0.04
CA MET A 270 17.41 6.22 -0.63
C MET A 270 15.98 5.88 -1.02
N GLN A 271 15.06 6.82 -0.82
CA GLN A 271 13.66 6.70 -1.21
C GLN A 271 13.20 7.97 -1.90
N ALA A 272 12.56 7.89 -3.07
CA ALA A 272 12.09 9.07 -3.77
C ALA A 272 10.84 8.80 -4.63
N GLU A 273 10.00 9.82 -4.74
CA GLU A 273 8.87 9.86 -5.66
C GLU A 273 9.30 10.39 -7.04
N ALA A 274 8.71 9.84 -8.10
CA ALA A 274 8.87 10.42 -9.43
C ALA A 274 8.04 11.71 -9.52
N PRO A 275 8.51 12.76 -10.22
CA PRO A 275 7.70 13.94 -10.51
C PRO A 275 6.40 13.54 -11.21
N LYS A 276 5.28 14.19 -10.85
CA LYS A 276 3.93 13.85 -11.35
C LYS A 276 3.86 13.60 -12.86
N GLU A 277 4.38 14.53 -13.65
CA GLU A 277 4.38 14.42 -15.12
C GLU A 277 5.24 13.27 -15.64
N ARG A 278 6.31 12.92 -14.93
CA ARG A 278 7.13 11.76 -15.25
C ARG A 278 6.43 10.47 -14.86
N ALA A 279 5.83 10.40 -13.66
CA ALA A 279 5.08 9.24 -13.20
C ALA A 279 3.93 8.90 -14.17
N LYS A 280 3.20 9.91 -14.67
CA LYS A 280 2.15 9.72 -15.68
C LYS A 280 2.65 9.12 -16.99
N ARG A 281 3.86 9.48 -17.43
CA ARG A 281 4.45 9.03 -18.70
C ARG A 281 5.14 7.68 -18.59
N THR A 282 5.86 7.49 -17.49
CA THR A 282 6.73 6.33 -17.28
C THR A 282 6.05 5.23 -16.49
N HIS A 283 4.92 5.50 -15.86
CA HIS A 283 4.22 4.60 -14.93
C HIS A 283 5.08 4.15 -13.74
N LEU A 284 6.16 4.86 -13.43
CA LEU A 284 6.99 4.67 -12.24
C LEU A 284 6.63 5.75 -11.22
N ALA A 285 6.04 5.36 -10.10
CA ALA A 285 5.54 6.30 -9.10
C ALA A 285 6.57 6.59 -8.00
N PHE A 286 7.26 5.55 -7.56
CA PHE A 286 8.16 5.62 -6.41
C PHE A 286 9.24 4.54 -6.50
N GLN A 287 10.42 4.85 -5.97
CA GLN A 287 11.53 3.92 -5.85
C GLN A 287 12.14 3.99 -4.45
N SER A 288 12.54 2.84 -3.92
CA SER A 288 13.19 2.68 -2.64
C SER A 288 14.32 1.68 -2.72
N THR A 289 15.46 2.03 -2.16
CA THR A 289 16.67 1.20 -2.06
C THR A 289 17.13 1.18 -0.62
N TYR A 290 17.40 -0.01 -0.08
CA TYR A 290 17.88 -0.17 1.30
C TYR A 290 18.68 -1.46 1.48
N ASN A 291 19.56 -1.47 2.47
CA ASN A 291 20.41 -2.62 2.80
C ASN A 291 19.69 -3.55 3.76
N LEU A 292 19.69 -4.86 3.52
CA LEU A 292 18.93 -5.84 4.32
C LEU A 292 19.48 -6.09 5.71
N ALA A 293 20.71 -5.65 6.00
CA ALA A 293 21.29 -5.70 7.34
C ALA A 293 20.38 -5.02 8.39
N TYR A 294 19.59 -4.01 7.99
CA TYR A 294 18.61 -3.38 8.89
C TYR A 294 17.51 -4.34 9.37
N GLU A 295 17.16 -5.38 8.60
CA GLU A 295 16.11 -6.35 8.98
C GLU A 295 16.54 -7.19 10.19
N ALA A 296 17.85 -7.38 10.38
CA ALA A 296 18.43 -8.08 11.51
C ALA A 296 18.27 -7.32 12.82
N VAL A 297 18.38 -5.98 12.75
CA VAL A 297 18.49 -5.11 13.92
C VAL A 297 17.25 -4.26 14.19
N ARG A 298 16.27 -4.24 13.28
CA ARG A 298 15.03 -3.47 13.45
C ARG A 298 14.26 -3.90 14.70
N GLN A 299 13.65 -2.93 15.38
CA GLN A 299 12.78 -3.20 16.51
C GLN A 299 11.46 -3.85 16.06
N LYS A 300 10.77 -4.55 16.98
CA LYS A 300 9.51 -5.27 16.71
C LYS A 300 8.38 -4.36 16.20
N ASP A 301 8.45 -3.06 16.47
CA ASP A 301 7.49 -2.05 16.03
C ASP A 301 7.82 -1.47 14.63
N ASN A 302 8.84 -2.00 13.96
CA ASN A 302 9.41 -1.46 12.70
C ASN A 302 9.93 -0.01 12.83
N SER A 303 10.24 0.46 14.03
CA SER A 303 10.93 1.74 14.19
C SER A 303 12.33 1.67 13.59
N ARG A 304 12.74 2.78 12.97
CA ARG A 304 14.05 2.95 12.32
C ARG A 304 15.13 3.31 13.34
N ASP A 305 14.72 3.90 14.46
CA ASP A 305 15.62 4.36 15.51
C ASP A 305 16.05 3.17 16.37
N LEU A 306 17.27 2.69 16.14
CA LEU A 306 17.85 1.63 16.97
C LEU A 306 18.06 2.08 18.41
N PHE A 307 18.25 3.38 18.62
CA PHE A 307 18.55 3.98 19.91
C PHE A 307 17.70 5.24 20.12
N LYS A 308 17.32 5.50 21.37
CA LYS A 308 16.68 6.76 21.74
C LYS A 308 17.72 7.89 21.75
N GLU A 309 17.46 8.97 21.02
CA GLU A 309 18.42 10.08 20.84
C GLU A 309 18.95 10.70 22.15
N SER A 310 18.08 10.87 23.16
CA SER A 310 18.50 11.34 24.50
C SER A 310 19.50 10.40 25.15
N SER A 311 19.25 9.09 25.08
CA SER A 311 20.16 8.08 25.62
C SER A 311 21.48 8.00 24.85
N VAL A 312 21.47 8.27 23.54
CA VAL A 312 22.70 8.38 22.73
C VAL A 312 23.55 9.57 23.19
N TYR A 313 22.92 10.74 23.36
CA TYR A 313 23.62 11.96 23.78
C TYR A 313 24.19 11.83 25.20
N GLU A 314 23.41 11.31 26.13
CA GLU A 314 23.80 11.10 27.53
C GLU A 314 24.73 9.89 27.70
N ARG A 315 24.84 9.02 26.68
CA ARG A 315 25.58 7.75 26.70
C ARG A 315 25.25 6.92 27.95
N ASP A 316 23.97 6.92 28.31
CA ASP A 316 23.47 6.33 29.54
C ASP A 316 23.61 4.78 29.53
N VAL A 317 23.30 4.16 30.68
CA VAL A 317 23.37 2.69 30.84
C VAL A 317 22.45 1.99 29.83
N ARG A 318 21.32 2.61 29.47
CA ARG A 318 20.37 2.05 28.53
C ARG A 318 20.95 2.00 27.12
N PHE A 319 21.61 3.06 26.66
CA PHE A 319 22.30 3.07 25.38
C PHE A 319 23.38 1.99 25.32
N GLN A 320 24.17 1.81 26.38
CA GLN A 320 25.18 0.75 26.43
C GLN A 320 24.56 -0.65 26.34
N GLN A 321 23.43 -0.88 27.00
CA GLN A 321 22.69 -2.14 26.93
C GLN A 321 22.10 -2.39 25.54
N GLU A 322 21.49 -1.37 24.93
CA GLU A 322 20.93 -1.45 23.57
C GLU A 322 22.03 -1.71 22.54
N VAL A 323 23.18 -1.02 22.62
CA VAL A 323 24.36 -1.28 21.78
C VAL A 323 24.85 -2.71 21.96
N SER A 324 25.00 -3.18 23.20
CA SER A 324 25.44 -4.55 23.48
C SER A 324 24.48 -5.58 22.88
N SER A 325 23.16 -5.32 22.97
CA SER A 325 22.12 -6.16 22.37
C SER A 325 22.24 -6.21 20.84
N VAL A 326 22.38 -5.06 20.18
CA VAL A 326 22.58 -4.98 18.72
C VAL A 326 23.86 -5.71 18.30
N CYS A 327 24.96 -5.51 19.03
CA CYS A 327 26.20 -6.23 18.77
C CYS A 327 26.05 -7.75 18.94
N ASN A 328 25.29 -8.21 19.93
CA ASN A 328 25.04 -9.64 20.13
C ASN A 328 24.19 -10.22 19.00
N VAL A 329 23.12 -9.54 18.59
CA VAL A 329 22.33 -9.94 17.41
C VAL A 329 23.23 -10.03 16.17
N MET A 330 24.03 -9.01 15.89
CA MET A 330 24.93 -9.04 14.72
C MET A 330 26.01 -10.14 14.82
N LYS A 331 26.41 -10.55 16.03
CA LYS A 331 27.33 -11.69 16.23
C LYS A 331 26.63 -13.05 16.07
N GLU A 332 25.40 -13.17 16.54
CA GLU A 332 24.61 -14.40 16.43
C GLU A 332 24.18 -14.65 14.99
N VAL A 333 23.95 -13.59 14.21
CA VAL A 333 23.59 -13.73 12.81
C VAL A 333 24.80 -13.84 11.88
N ARG A 334 25.99 -14.18 12.42
CA ARG A 334 27.17 -14.51 11.61
C ARG A 334 26.88 -15.57 10.56
N ASP A 335 26.03 -16.55 10.85
CA ASP A 335 25.75 -17.62 9.88
C ASP A 335 24.76 -17.20 8.77
N ARG A 336 24.49 -15.90 8.61
CA ARG A 336 23.65 -15.39 7.51
C ARG A 336 24.31 -14.19 6.84
N SER A 337 24.45 -14.27 5.53
CA SER A 337 24.73 -13.10 4.70
C SER A 337 23.57 -12.13 4.75
N TYR A 338 23.85 -10.86 4.46
CA TYR A 338 22.82 -9.86 4.21
C TYR A 338 23.07 -9.13 2.91
N GLY A 339 22.03 -9.05 2.09
CA GLY A 339 22.07 -8.40 0.81
C GLY A 339 21.59 -6.96 0.82
N VAL A 340 21.23 -6.52 -0.36
CA VAL A 340 20.59 -5.25 -0.61
C VAL A 340 19.26 -5.43 -1.33
N ARG A 341 18.39 -4.44 -1.23
CA ARG A 341 17.06 -4.47 -1.82
C ARG A 341 16.78 -3.19 -2.59
N TRP A 342 16.20 -3.38 -3.76
CA TRP A 342 15.65 -2.34 -4.63
C TRP A 342 14.17 -2.62 -4.84
N GLU A 343 13.32 -1.62 -4.66
CA GLU A 343 11.87 -1.72 -4.80
C GLU A 343 11.37 -0.57 -5.66
N SER A 344 10.52 -0.89 -6.64
CA SER A 344 9.83 0.10 -7.47
C SER A 344 8.34 -0.12 -7.44
N ARG A 345 7.60 0.98 -7.28
CA ARG A 345 6.14 1.01 -7.41
C ARG A 345 5.80 1.42 -8.84
N VAL A 346 5.34 0.45 -9.62
CA VAL A 346 5.15 0.59 -11.07
C VAL A 346 3.74 0.21 -11.50
N GLY A 347 3.21 0.91 -12.49
CA GLY A 347 2.00 0.50 -13.21
C GLY A 347 2.27 -0.65 -14.17
N VAL A 348 1.21 -1.27 -14.68
CA VAL A 348 1.27 -2.45 -15.60
C VAL A 348 2.25 -2.24 -16.76
N LEU A 349 2.14 -1.13 -17.48
CA LEU A 349 3.02 -0.85 -18.64
C LEU A 349 4.49 -0.75 -18.27
N ALA A 350 4.80 -0.14 -17.12
CA ALA A 350 6.18 -0.07 -16.63
C ALA A 350 6.69 -1.42 -16.13
N LEU A 351 5.80 -2.26 -15.61
CA LEU A 351 6.14 -3.60 -15.18
C LEU A 351 6.60 -4.46 -16.35
N ASP A 352 5.91 -4.40 -17.49
CA ASP A 352 6.32 -5.14 -18.69
C ASP A 352 7.71 -4.71 -19.18
N VAL A 353 7.96 -3.40 -19.24
CA VAL A 353 9.29 -2.85 -19.58
C VAL A 353 10.35 -3.23 -18.55
N LEU A 354 9.98 -3.28 -17.27
CA LEU A 354 10.88 -3.71 -16.20
C LEU A 354 11.27 -5.17 -16.39
N ILE A 355 10.31 -6.07 -16.64
CA ILE A 355 10.56 -7.49 -16.91
C ILE A 355 11.55 -7.65 -18.07
N GLU A 356 11.36 -6.92 -19.17
CA GLU A 356 12.23 -7.05 -20.34
C GLU A 356 13.65 -6.51 -20.13
N SER A 357 13.84 -5.52 -19.25
CA SER A 357 15.13 -4.84 -19.05
C SER A 357 15.84 -5.20 -17.75
N LEU A 358 15.28 -6.09 -16.92
CA LEU A 358 15.76 -6.33 -15.56
C LEU A 358 17.17 -6.94 -15.55
N HIS A 359 17.45 -7.91 -16.42
CA HIS A 359 18.73 -8.59 -16.50
C HIS A 359 19.91 -7.62 -16.73
N ASP A 360 19.78 -6.73 -17.72
CA ASP A 360 20.80 -5.72 -18.04
C ASP A 360 21.01 -4.74 -16.87
N ARG A 361 19.92 -4.38 -16.18
CA ARG A 361 19.97 -3.48 -15.03
C ARG A 361 20.68 -4.10 -13.83
N VAL A 362 20.49 -5.39 -13.56
CA VAL A 362 21.14 -6.07 -12.42
C VAL A 362 22.66 -6.10 -12.60
N THR A 363 23.14 -6.37 -13.81
CA THR A 363 24.59 -6.38 -14.09
C THR A 363 25.22 -5.02 -13.80
N LEU A 364 24.57 -3.92 -14.22
CA LEU A 364 25.05 -2.57 -13.94
C LEU A 364 25.02 -2.23 -12.44
N ILE A 365 23.97 -2.65 -11.75
CA ILE A 365 23.78 -2.48 -10.30
C ILE A 365 24.91 -3.16 -9.51
N LEU A 366 25.22 -4.42 -9.86
CA LEU A 366 26.26 -5.21 -9.18
C LEU A 366 27.65 -4.57 -9.34
N LEU A 367 27.93 -3.99 -10.51
CA LEU A 367 29.26 -3.43 -10.81
C LEU A 367 29.51 -2.05 -10.19
N HIS A 368 28.48 -1.22 -10.01
CA HIS A 368 28.67 0.20 -9.70
C HIS A 368 28.03 0.69 -8.40
N HIS A 369 27.11 -0.08 -7.81
CA HIS A 369 26.24 0.43 -6.75
C HIS A 369 26.38 -0.31 -5.43
N ILE A 370 26.89 -1.55 -5.44
CA ILE A 370 26.98 -2.41 -4.26
C ILE A 370 28.45 -2.59 -3.87
N ALA A 371 28.75 -2.34 -2.61
CA ALA A 371 29.99 -2.80 -1.99
C ALA A 371 29.69 -4.05 -1.16
N LEU A 372 30.56 -5.06 -1.28
CA LEU A 372 30.56 -6.23 -0.41
C LEU A 372 31.63 -6.01 0.66
N HIS A 373 31.24 -6.16 1.93
CA HIS A 373 32.13 -6.06 3.09
C HIS A 373 32.08 -7.31 3.95
#